data_AF-A0A5K1FU85-F1
#
_entry.id   AF-A0A5K1FU85-F1
#
_cell.length_a   1.000
_cell.length_b   1.000
_cell.length_c   1.000
_cell.angle_alpha   90.00
_cell.angle_beta   90.00
_cell.angle_gamma   90.00
#
_symmetry.space_group_name_H-M   'P 1'
#
loop_
_entity.id
_entity.type
_entity.pdbx_description
1 polymer ?
#
loop_
_entity_poly.entity_id
_entity_poly.type
_entity_poly.pdbx_seq_one_letter_code
_entity_poly.pdbx_strand_id
1 'polypeptide(L)' 'VLLTGLSQNWPAINKWTVEQLAEDYGDAAFRISQRSAKKIRMKFKDYASYMKAQHDEDPLYVFDDK' A
#
# COMPACT_ATOMS: atom_id res chain seq x y z
N VAL A 1 23.11 -10.08 6.39
CA VAL A 1 23.72 -9.17 5.39
C VAL A 1 22.64 -8.26 4.87
N LEU A 2 22.93 -6.96 4.70
CA LEU A 2 22.07 -6.01 3.99
C LEU A 2 22.75 -5.67 2.65
N LEU A 3 22.00 -5.77 1.55
CA LEU A 3 22.49 -5.42 0.22
C LEU A 3 22.17 -3.95 -0.07
N THR A 4 23.18 -3.18 -0.45
CA THR A 4 23.04 -1.77 -0.83
C THR A 4 23.28 -1.58 -2.32
N GLY A 5 22.80 -0.48 -2.91
CA GLY A 5 23.09 -0.10 -4.30
C GLY A 5 22.19 -0.70 -5.39
N LEU A 6 21.55 -1.86 -5.15
CA LEU A 6 20.79 -2.58 -6.19
C LEU A 6 19.54 -1.85 -6.69
N SER A 7 18.89 -1.06 -5.82
CA SER A 7 17.64 -0.37 -6.14
C SER A 7 17.84 1.08 -6.61
N GLN A 8 19.05 1.63 -6.61
CA GLN A 8 19.31 3.07 -6.79
C GLN A 8 18.70 3.67 -8.07
N ASN A 9 18.59 2.86 -9.13
CA ASN A 9 18.07 3.29 -10.42
C ASN A 9 16.63 2.82 -10.67
N TRP A 10 15.96 2.22 -9.67
CA TRP A 10 14.58 1.75 -9.84
C TRP A 10 13.63 2.95 -9.89
N PRO A 11 12.72 3.01 -10.88
CA PRO A 11 11.73 4.09 -10.96
C PRO A 11 10.87 4.20 -9.70
N ALA A 12 10.67 3.07 -9.00
CA ALA A 12 9.90 3.00 -7.74
C ALA A 12 10.41 3.97 -6.67
N ILE A 13 11.70 4.31 -6.64
CA ILE A 13 12.26 5.27 -5.66
C ILE A 13 11.57 6.63 -5.76
N ASN A 14 11.23 7.07 -6.97
CA ASN A 14 10.65 8.39 -7.21
C ASN A 14 9.16 8.33 -7.54
N LYS A 15 8.67 7.20 -8.07
CA LYS A 15 7.28 7.06 -8.54
C LYS A 15 6.31 6.52 -7.51
N TRP A 16 6.78 5.76 -6.52
CA TRP A 16 5.88 5.14 -5.53
C TRP A 16 5.64 6.07 -4.34
N THR A 17 5.15 7.28 -4.63
CA THR A 17 4.59 8.18 -3.61
C THR A 17 3.10 7.87 -3.42
N VAL A 18 2.53 8.20 -2.26
CA VAL A 18 1.10 7.94 -1.99
C VAL A 18 0.23 8.73 -2.98
N GLU A 19 0.63 9.95 -3.30
CA GLU A 19 -0.06 10.84 -4.24
C GLU A 19 -0.07 10.24 -5.65
N GLN A 20 1.09 9.84 -6.18
CA GLN A 20 1.19 9.27 -7.52
C GLN A 20 0.47 7.93 -7.62
N LEU A 21 0.59 7.07 -6.60
CA LEU A 21 -0.10 5.78 -6.57
C LEU A 21 -1.62 5.95 -6.45
N ALA A 22 -2.10 6.99 -5.75
CA ALA A 22 -3.53 7.29 -5.66
C ALA A 22 -4.08 7.87 -6.95
N GLU A 23 -3.28 8.63 -7.71
CA GLU A 23 -3.62 9.11 -9.04
C GLU A 23 -3.67 7.95 -10.06
N ASP A 24 -2.60 7.15 -10.13
CA ASP A 24 -2.43 6.11 -11.14
C ASP A 24 -3.31 4.87 -10.87
N TYR A 25 -3.47 4.50 -9.60
CA TYR A 25 -4.08 3.23 -9.17
C TYR A 25 -5.21 3.42 -8.16
N GLY A 26 -5.76 4.62 -8.04
CA GLY A 26 -6.78 4.95 -7.03
C GLY A 26 -7.98 4.00 -7.01
N ASP A 27 -8.46 3.54 -8.17
CA ASP A 27 -9.58 2.60 -8.29
C ASP A 27 -9.19 1.12 -8.28
N ALA A 28 -7.89 0.80 -8.30
CA ALA A 28 -7.40 -0.56 -8.20
C ALA A 28 -7.63 -1.11 -6.78
N ALA A 29 -8.19 -2.31 -6.69
CA ALA A 29 -8.50 -2.95 -5.42
C ALA A 29 -7.37 -3.89 -4.98
N PHE A 30 -6.77 -3.59 -3.83
CA PHE A 30 -5.68 -4.36 -3.23
C PHE A 30 -6.19 -5.22 -2.07
N ARG A 31 -5.55 -6.37 -1.86
CA ARG A 31 -5.80 -7.21 -0.69
C ARG A 31 -5.29 -6.52 0.57
N ILE A 32 -6.18 -6.44 1.56
CA ILE A 32 -5.86 -5.94 2.88
C ILE A 32 -5.60 -7.14 3.80
N SER A 33 -4.40 -7.19 4.35
CA SER A 33 -4.04 -8.07 5.44
C SER A 33 -4.53 -7.47 6.76
N GLN A 34 -5.20 -8.31 7.53
CA GLN A 34 -5.67 -8.03 8.88
C GLN A 34 -5.75 -9.37 9.61
N ARG A 35 -5.75 -9.37 10.96
CA ARG A 35 -5.78 -10.63 11.74
C ARG A 35 -7.06 -11.45 11.56
N SER A 36 -8.10 -10.90 10.93
CA SER A 36 -9.32 -11.64 10.69
C SER A 36 -9.17 -12.62 9.51
N ALA A 37 -9.88 -13.75 9.57
CA ALA A 37 -9.89 -14.76 8.50
C ALA A 37 -10.54 -14.27 7.19
N LYS A 38 -11.16 -13.08 7.20
CA LYS A 38 -11.84 -12.53 6.02
C LYS A 38 -10.83 -11.83 5.12
N LYS A 39 -10.75 -12.30 3.87
CA LYS A 39 -10.04 -11.62 2.79
C LYS A 39 -10.83 -10.38 2.39
N ILE A 40 -10.32 -9.21 2.74
CA ILE A 40 -10.91 -7.92 2.34
C ILE A 40 -10.08 -7.34 1.19
N ARG A 41 -10.77 -6.67 0.28
CA ARG A 41 -10.17 -5.85 -0.77
C ARG A 41 -10.64 -4.40 -0.61
N MET A 42 -9.74 -3.46 -0.82
CA MET A 42 -10.02 -2.02 -0.71
C MET A 42 -9.38 -1.30 -1.90
N LYS A 43 -10.05 -0.27 -2.42
CA LYS A 43 -9.45 0.57 -3.46
C LYS A 43 -8.30 1.37 -2.87
N PHE A 44 -7.23 1.59 -3.64
CA PHE A 44 -6.07 2.31 -3.12
C PHE A 44 -6.41 3.73 -2.63
N LYS A 45 -7.32 4.44 -3.30
CA LYS A 45 -7.75 5.79 -2.87
C LYS A 45 -8.42 5.78 -1.49
N ASP A 46 -9.19 4.74 -1.20
CA ASP A 46 -9.85 4.58 0.09
C ASP A 46 -8.81 4.24 1.18
N TYR A 47 -7.85 3.38 0.85
CA TYR A 47 -6.73 3.06 1.73
C TYR A 47 -5.82 4.26 2.00
N ALA A 48 -5.52 5.07 0.99
CA ALA A 48 -4.75 6.31 1.13
C ALA A 48 -5.47 7.33 2.03
N SER A 49 -6.80 7.38 1.95
CA SER A 49 -7.62 8.21 2.84
C SER A 49 -7.62 7.68 4.27
N TYR A 50 -7.74 6.36 4.45
CA TYR A 50 -7.63 5.67 5.73
C TYR A 50 -6.29 5.97 6.43
N MET A 51 -5.15 5.82 5.72
CA MET A 51 -3.82 6.04 6.27
C MET A 51 -3.64 7.45 6.89
N LYS A 52 -4.37 8.45 6.40
CA LYS A 52 -4.28 9.85 6.89
C LYS A 52 -5.04 10.10 8.19
N ALA A 53 -5.99 9.25 8.56
CA ALA A 53 -6.92 9.49 9.66
C ALA A 53 -6.93 8.40 10.74
N GLN A 54 -6.30 7.24 10.49
CA GLN A 54 -6.42 6.06 11.35
C GLN A 54 -5.77 6.24 12.74
N HIS A 55 -6.36 5.63 13.78
CA HIS A 55 -5.81 5.50 15.14
C HIS A 55 -6.07 4.09 15.73
N ASP A 56 -6.15 3.07 14.88
CA ASP A 56 -6.44 1.69 15.22
C ASP A 56 -5.26 1.02 15.94
N GLU A 57 -5.56 0.15 16.90
CA GLU A 57 -4.58 -0.72 17.59
C GLU A 57 -3.95 -1.76 16.64
N ASP A 58 -4.69 -2.18 15.61
CA ASP A 58 -4.23 -3.11 14.56
C ASP A 58 -4.61 -2.55 13.19
N PRO A 59 -3.81 -1.61 12.63
CA PRO A 59 -4.14 -0.94 11.39
C PRO A 59 -4.25 -1.89 10.20
N LEU A 60 -5.09 -1.51 9.24
CA LEU A 60 -5.21 -2.20 7.97
C LEU A 60 -3.89 -2.09 7.19
N TYR A 61 -3.46 -3.20 6.58
CA TYR A 61 -2.22 -3.25 5.81
C TYR A 61 -2.45 -3.76 4.40
N VAL A 62 -2.00 -3.03 3.38
CA VAL A 62 -1.99 -3.55 2.00
C VAL A 62 -0.94 -4.65 1.89
N PHE A 63 -1.37 -5.85 1.55
CA PHE A 63 -0.49 -6.98 1.23
C PHE A 63 -1.16 -7.82 0.15
N ASP A 64 -0.76 -7.56 -1.10
CA ASP A 64 -1.26 -8.26 -2.28
C ASP A 64 -0.22 -9.28 -2.77
N ASP A 65 -0.63 -10.53 -2.91
CA ASP A 65 0.19 -11.68 -3.32
C ASP A 65 0.05 -12.01 -4.81
N LYS A 66 -0.64 -11.16 -5.58
CA LYS A 66 -0.78 -11.28 -7.02
C LYS A 66 0.22 -10.44 -7.79
#